data_AF-A0AAV0XWL5-F1
#
_entry.id   AF-A0AAV0XWL5-F1
#
_cell.length_a   1.000
_cell.length_b   1.000
_cell.length_c   1.000
_cell.angle_alpha   90.00
_cell.angle_beta   90.00
_cell.angle_gamma   90.00
#
_symmetry.space_group_name_H-M   'P 1'
#
loop_
_entity.id
_entity.type
_entity.pdbx_description
1 polymer ?
#
loop_
_entity_poly.entity_id
_entity_poly.type
_entity_poly.pdbx_seq_one_letter_code
_entity_poly.pdbx_strand_id
1 'polypeptide(L)'
;MSEGNKELAVVNDYKHRFVGVRKCDQLLKWRCSSDKNCTTFIFSNSEKKIVLDSKGEHNHPDDTPNKIEKQVLTENCKRRAEESVSSKPFKIIYTELLQTPVSSAIRHRVIKSVSKVVYDQRRKHFPVLPSLCFTTTEDFKI
;
A
#
# COMPACT_ATOMS: atom_id res chain seq x y z
N MET A 1 -1.07 2.88 -8.50
CA MET A 1 -0.62 2.72 -7.10
C MET A 1 -1.79 2.91 -6.17
N SER A 2 -1.85 2.19 -5.04
CA SER A 2 -2.94 2.30 -4.06
C SER A 2 -2.43 2.39 -2.63
N GLU A 3 -3.21 3.03 -1.76
CA GLU A 3 -3.03 3.01 -0.31
C GLU A 3 -4.42 2.93 0.35
N GLY A 4 -4.70 1.80 1.02
CA GLY A 4 -6.01 1.55 1.64
C GLY A 4 -7.17 1.51 0.63
N ASN A 5 -6.99 0.81 -0.50
CA ASN A 5 -7.94 0.73 -1.63
C ASN A 5 -8.27 2.07 -2.31
N LYS A 6 -7.52 3.12 -2.01
CA LYS A 6 -7.65 4.43 -2.67
C LYS A 6 -6.51 4.60 -3.66
N GLU A 7 -6.85 5.09 -4.84
CA GLU A 7 -5.90 5.37 -5.90
C GLU A 7 -4.96 6.52 -5.53
N LEU A 8 -3.69 6.36 -5.90
CA LEU A 8 -2.63 7.34 -5.71
C LEU A 8 -1.93 7.64 -7.04
N ALA A 9 -1.67 8.93 -7.26
CA ALA A 9 -0.77 9.43 -8.29
C ALA A 9 0.59 9.78 -7.66
N VAL A 10 1.68 9.50 -8.38
CA VAL A 10 3.04 9.89 -7.98
C VAL A 10 3.54 10.90 -9.00
N VAL A 11 3.91 12.10 -8.53
CA VAL A 11 4.36 13.21 -9.38
C VAL A 11 5.51 13.90 -8.66
N ASN A 12 6.66 14.06 -9.32
CA ASN A 12 7.88 14.64 -8.74
C ASN A 12 8.25 14.03 -7.39
N ASP A 13 8.20 12.70 -7.28
CA ASP A 13 8.47 11.96 -6.04
C ASP A 13 7.56 12.32 -4.85
N TYR A 14 6.41 12.96 -5.10
CA TYR A 14 5.36 13.19 -4.11
C TYR A 14 4.13 12.33 -4.41
N LYS A 15 3.57 11.74 -3.36
CA LYS A 15 2.32 10.97 -3.45
C LYS A 15 1.11 11.88 -3.31
N HIS A 16 0.13 11.66 -4.18
CA HIS A 16 -1.10 12.43 -4.22
C HIS A 16 -2.32 11.51 -4.21
N ARG A 17 -3.27 11.79 -3.31
CA ARG A 17 -4.54 11.08 -3.19
C ARG A 17 -5.64 11.81 -3.94
N PHE A 18 -6.47 11.06 -4.64
CA PHE A 18 -7.65 11.60 -5.29
C PHE A 18 -8.62 12.21 -4.26
N VAL A 19 -9.11 13.41 -4.56
CA VAL A 19 -10.09 14.14 -3.73
C VAL A 19 -11.42 14.28 -4.44
N GLY A 20 -11.43 14.53 -5.75
CA GLY A 20 -12.66 14.73 -6.51
C GLY A 20 -12.41 15.40 -7.85
N VAL A 21 -13.48 15.86 -8.51
CA VAL A 21 -13.42 16.56 -9.79
C VAL A 21 -13.71 18.04 -9.58
N ARG A 22 -12.92 18.90 -10.23
CA ARG A 22 -13.14 20.35 -10.23
C ARG A 22 -14.28 20.67 -11.21
N LYS A 23 -15.39 21.21 -10.69
CA LYS A 23 -16.63 21.41 -11.47
C LYS A 23 -16.49 22.32 -12.70
N CYS A 24 -15.62 23.34 -12.65
CA CYS A 24 -15.47 24.28 -13.76
C CYS A 24 -14.76 23.69 -14.98
N ASP A 25 -13.68 22.92 -14.76
CA ASP A 25 -12.78 22.48 -15.84
C ASP A 25 -12.82 20.95 -16.05
N GLN A 26 -13.66 20.23 -15.28
CA GLN A 26 -13.74 18.76 -15.25
C GLN A 26 -12.40 18.04 -14.96
N LEU A 27 -11.43 18.76 -14.39
CA LEU A 27 -10.12 18.22 -14.03
C LEU A 27 -10.17 17.42 -12.74
N LEU A 28 -9.39 16.35 -12.69
CA LEU A 28 -9.26 15.53 -11.50
C LEU A 28 -8.35 16.24 -10.50
N LYS A 29 -8.86 16.45 -9.28
CA LYS A 29 -8.16 17.11 -8.19
C LYS A 29 -7.54 16.06 -7.26
N TRP A 30 -6.24 16.20 -7.04
CA TRP A 30 -5.47 15.37 -6.13
C TRP A 30 -4.81 16.23 -5.06
N ARG A 31 -4.74 15.73 -3.83
CA ARG A 31 -4.05 16.39 -2.70
C ARG A 31 -2.84 15.57 -2.31
N CYS A 32 -1.76 16.23 -1.90
CA CYS A 32 -0.62 15.53 -1.31
C CYS A 32 -1.07 14.59 -0.17
N SER A 33 -0.48 13.39 -0.13
CA SER A 33 -0.76 12.36 0.85
C SER A 33 0.42 12.10 1.80
N SER A 34 1.60 12.66 1.52
CA SER A 34 2.83 12.39 2.24
C SER A 34 2.83 13.03 3.63
N ASP A 35 2.28 14.24 3.77
CA ASP A 35 2.07 14.92 5.05
C ASP A 35 0.60 15.37 5.20
N LYS A 36 0.06 15.29 6.41
CA LYS A 36 -1.28 15.77 6.77
C LYS A 36 -1.38 17.29 6.72
N ASN A 37 -0.26 17.99 6.94
CA ASN A 37 -0.19 19.45 6.94
C ASN A 37 0.12 20.01 5.55
N CYS A 38 0.40 19.16 4.57
CA CYS A 38 0.61 19.59 3.20
C CYS A 38 -0.73 19.97 2.55
N THR A 39 -0.78 21.18 2.01
CA THR A 39 -1.96 21.70 1.31
C THR A 39 -1.80 21.73 -0.20
N THR A 40 -0.72 21.14 -0.72
CA THR A 40 -0.45 21.08 -2.17
C THR A 40 -1.49 20.24 -2.90
N PHE A 41 -1.95 20.76 -4.03
CA PHE A 41 -2.84 20.10 -4.95
C PHE A 41 -2.20 19.99 -6.33
N ILE A 42 -2.52 18.91 -7.02
CA ILE A 42 -2.27 18.78 -8.46
C ILE A 42 -3.60 18.51 -9.17
N PHE A 43 -3.66 18.95 -10.41
CA PHE A 43 -4.79 18.72 -11.30
C PHE A 43 -4.32 17.91 -12.50
N SER A 44 -5.01 16.81 -12.78
CA SER A 44 -4.74 16.00 -13.96
C SER A 44 -5.91 16.03 -14.93
N ASN A 45 -5.64 15.63 -16.17
CA ASN A 45 -6.71 15.31 -17.12
C ASN A 45 -7.56 14.12 -16.63
N SER A 46 -8.72 13.94 -17.25
CA SER A 46 -9.64 12.84 -16.94
C SER A 46 -9.02 11.46 -17.17
N GLU A 47 -8.03 11.34 -18.05
CA GLU A 47 -7.29 10.10 -18.30
C GLU A 47 -6.17 9.82 -17.28
N LYS A 48 -5.89 10.73 -16.34
CA LYS A 48 -4.85 10.60 -15.30
C LYS A 48 -3.41 10.46 -15.81
N LYS A 49 -3.15 10.85 -17.07
CA LYS A 49 -1.83 10.70 -17.70
C LYS A 49 -0.97 11.96 -17.59
N ILE A 50 -1.61 13.13 -17.56
CA ILE A 50 -0.93 14.42 -17.66
C ILE A 50 -1.37 15.30 -16.49
N VAL A 51 -0.38 15.90 -15.81
CA VAL A 51 -0.61 16.97 -14.84
C VAL A 51 -0.70 18.28 -15.60
N LEU A 52 -1.81 18.99 -15.42
CA LEU A 52 -2.11 20.23 -16.14
C LEU A 52 -1.89 21.47 -15.27
N ASP A 53 -2.06 21.35 -13.96
CA ASP A 53 -1.89 22.46 -13.02
C ASP A 53 -1.44 21.91 -11.64
N SER A 54 -0.73 22.75 -10.89
CA SER A 54 -0.27 22.46 -9.53
C SER A 54 -0.38 23.72 -8.68
N LYS A 55 -0.93 23.58 -7.47
CA LYS A 55 -1.13 24.70 -6.54
C LYS A 55 -0.59 24.38 -5.15
N GLY A 56 0.11 25.36 -4.58
CA GLY A 56 0.73 25.24 -3.26
C GLY A 56 2.18 24.76 -3.36
N GLU A 57 2.85 24.80 -2.22
CA GLU A 57 4.24 24.40 -2.07
C GLU A 57 4.33 23.30 -1.01
N HIS A 58 5.18 22.30 -1.27
CA HIS A 58 5.42 21.24 -0.31
C HIS A 58 6.26 21.79 0.85
N ASN A 59 5.73 21.66 2.06
CA ASN A 59 6.41 22.01 3.31
C ASN A 59 7.10 20.80 3.97
N HIS A 60 7.34 19.74 3.20
CA HIS A 60 7.95 18.50 3.65
C HIS A 60 8.86 17.94 2.54
N PRO A 61 9.85 17.10 2.89
CA PRO A 61 10.69 16.46 1.90
C PRO A 61 9.89 15.51 1.00
N ASP A 62 10.44 15.28 -0.18
CA ASP A 62 10.02 14.30 -1.17
C ASP A 62 10.02 12.86 -0.61
N ASP A 63 9.19 12.00 -1.18
CA ASP A 63 9.22 10.58 -0.84
C ASP A 63 10.43 9.96 -1.52
N THR A 64 11.37 9.47 -0.70
CA THR A 64 12.55 8.80 -1.24
C THR A 64 12.17 7.65 -2.18
N PRO A 65 12.90 7.42 -3.27
CA PRO A 65 12.57 6.40 -4.27
C PRO A 65 12.38 5.02 -3.63
N ASN A 66 13.23 4.70 -2.64
CA ASN A 66 13.12 3.49 -1.81
C ASN A 66 11.74 3.31 -1.13
N LYS A 67 11.07 4.38 -0.69
CA LYS A 67 9.74 4.31 -0.09
C LYS A 67 8.68 3.99 -1.13
N ILE A 68 8.76 4.62 -2.30
CA ILE A 68 7.83 4.41 -3.41
C ILE A 68 7.96 2.98 -3.93
N GLU A 69 9.19 2.53 -4.21
CA GLU A 69 9.50 1.16 -4.63
C GLU A 69 9.03 0.12 -3.62
N LYS A 70 9.27 0.35 -2.32
CA LYS A 70 8.76 -0.53 -1.26
C LYS A 70 7.24 -0.63 -1.31
N GLN A 71 6.54 0.49 -1.56
CA GLN A 71 5.09 0.49 -1.67
C GLN A 71 4.63 -0.32 -2.89
N VAL A 72 5.26 -0.14 -4.06
CA VAL A 72 4.97 -0.94 -5.27
C VAL A 72 5.11 -2.43 -4.98
N LEU A 73 6.26 -2.82 -4.42
CA LEU A 73 6.54 -4.21 -4.04
C LEU A 73 5.49 -4.77 -3.08
N THR A 74 5.11 -3.96 -2.08
CA THR A 74 4.14 -4.38 -1.06
C THR A 74 2.76 -4.61 -1.66
N GLU A 75 2.27 -3.70 -2.51
CA GLU A 75 0.95 -3.83 -3.14
C GLU A 75 0.90 -5.02 -4.10
N ASN A 76 1.96 -5.25 -4.89
CA ASN A 76 2.06 -6.43 -5.75
C ASN A 76 2.06 -7.73 -4.93
N CYS A 77 2.85 -7.78 -3.85
CA CYS A 77 2.89 -8.94 -2.96
C CYS A 77 1.53 -9.18 -2.28
N LYS A 78 0.79 -8.13 -1.89
CA LYS A 78 -0.57 -8.26 -1.34
C LYS A 78 -1.52 -8.91 -2.34
N ARG A 79 -1.55 -8.41 -3.58
CA ARG A 79 -2.38 -8.98 -4.66
C ARG A 79 -2.07 -10.46 -4.87
N ARG A 80 -0.79 -10.82 -4.96
CA ARG A 80 -0.37 -12.23 -5.07
C ARG A 80 -0.67 -13.08 -3.85
N ALA A 81 -0.67 -12.49 -2.66
CA ALA A 81 -1.00 -13.20 -1.43
C ALA A 81 -2.45 -13.67 -1.42
N GLU A 82 -3.35 -12.91 -2.05
CA GLU A 82 -4.77 -13.27 -2.27
C GLU A 82 -4.90 -14.36 -3.33
N GLU A 83 -4.20 -14.21 -4.47
CA GLU A 83 -4.25 -15.18 -5.58
C GLU A 83 -3.64 -16.55 -5.19
N SER A 84 -2.60 -16.54 -4.37
CA SER A 84 -1.84 -17.74 -4.00
C SER A 84 -1.64 -17.83 -2.49
N VAL A 85 -2.69 -18.26 -1.77
CA VAL A 85 -2.70 -18.36 -0.31
C VAL A 85 -1.73 -19.43 0.22
N SER A 86 -1.53 -20.53 -0.53
CA SER A 86 -0.74 -21.69 -0.11
C SER A 86 0.77 -21.58 -0.38
N SER A 87 1.20 -20.64 -1.23
CA SER A 87 2.62 -20.49 -1.57
C SER A 87 3.42 -19.90 -0.39
N LYS A 88 4.70 -20.22 -0.29
CA LYS A 88 5.57 -19.62 0.75
C LYS A 88 5.71 -18.12 0.49
N PRO A 89 5.52 -17.22 1.47
CA PRO A 89 5.65 -15.76 1.28
C PRO A 89 6.98 -15.34 0.66
N PHE A 90 8.06 -16.02 1.02
CA PHE A 90 9.38 -15.80 0.44
C PHE A 90 9.40 -16.01 -1.07
N LYS A 91 8.67 -17.01 -1.61
CA LYS A 91 8.58 -17.23 -3.05
C LYS A 91 7.87 -16.06 -3.73
N ILE A 92 6.74 -15.59 -3.18
CA ILE A 92 6.03 -14.41 -3.71
C ILE A 92 6.97 -13.20 -3.78
N ILE A 93 7.62 -12.89 -2.66
CA ILE A 93 8.52 -11.74 -2.58
C ILE A 93 9.65 -11.88 -3.59
N TYR A 94 10.34 -13.03 -3.59
CA TYR A 94 11.46 -13.28 -4.48
C TYR A 94 11.09 -13.15 -5.96
N THR A 95 9.92 -13.66 -6.37
CA THR A 95 9.45 -13.50 -7.76
C THR A 95 9.21 -12.04 -8.12
N GLU A 96 8.61 -11.24 -7.24
CA GLU A 96 8.40 -9.80 -7.49
C GLU A 96 9.74 -9.02 -7.56
N LEU A 97 10.71 -9.42 -6.73
CA LEU A 97 12.05 -8.82 -6.77
C LEU A 97 12.78 -9.08 -8.08
N LEU A 98 12.65 -10.29 -8.63
CA LEU A 98 13.23 -10.65 -9.92
C LEU A 98 12.58 -9.90 -11.10
N GLN A 99 11.31 -9.52 -10.96
CA GLN A 99 10.55 -8.82 -12.00
C GLN A 99 10.81 -7.31 -12.01
N THR A 100 11.43 -6.76 -10.96
CA THR A 100 11.68 -5.32 -10.83
C THR A 100 13.15 -5.01 -11.12
N PRO A 101 13.49 -4.24 -12.18
CA PRO A 101 14.87 -4.04 -12.63
C PRO A 101 15.75 -3.19 -11.69
N VAL A 102 15.20 -2.69 -10.58
CA VAL A 102 15.86 -1.73 -9.70
C VAL A 102 15.82 -2.25 -8.27
N SER A 103 16.85 -2.97 -7.82
CA SER A 103 17.02 -3.19 -6.38
C SER A 103 18.40 -3.71 -5.98
N SER A 104 19.40 -2.83 -6.07
CA SER A 104 20.72 -3.10 -5.51
C SER A 104 20.80 -2.90 -3.98
N ALA A 105 19.70 -2.56 -3.28
CA ALA A 105 19.74 -2.30 -1.83
C ALA A 105 18.47 -2.67 -1.05
N ILE A 106 17.79 -3.78 -1.36
CA ILE A 106 16.69 -4.26 -0.50
C ILE A 106 17.28 -4.80 0.81
N ARG A 107 17.23 -3.94 1.82
CA ARG A 107 17.60 -4.32 3.19
C ARG A 107 16.73 -5.47 3.67
N HIS A 108 17.31 -6.41 4.41
CA HIS A 108 16.60 -7.53 5.05
C HIS A 108 15.36 -7.08 5.86
N ARG A 109 15.38 -5.87 6.44
CA ARG A 109 14.22 -5.24 7.10
C ARG A 109 13.00 -5.11 6.18
N VAL A 110 13.20 -4.78 4.90
CA VAL A 110 12.13 -4.65 3.91
C VAL A 110 11.46 -6.01 3.67
N ILE A 111 12.26 -7.06 3.43
CA ILE A 111 11.76 -8.43 3.21
C ILE A 111 10.93 -8.92 4.40
N LYS A 112 11.39 -8.69 5.64
CA LYS A 112 10.63 -9.00 6.85
C LYS A 112 9.30 -8.24 6.91
N SER A 113 9.32 -6.94 6.60
CA SER A 113 8.10 -6.12 6.61
C SER A 113 7.09 -6.56 5.55
N VAL A 114 7.54 -6.90 4.34
CA VAL A 114 6.65 -7.38 3.25
C VAL A 114 6.12 -8.77 3.59
N SER A 115 6.93 -9.65 4.17
CA SER A 115 6.49 -10.98 4.60
C SER A 115 5.34 -10.91 5.61
N LYS A 116 5.44 -9.99 6.59
CA LYS A 116 4.36 -9.73 7.54
C LYS A 116 3.08 -9.31 6.83
N VAL A 117 3.16 -8.37 5.89
CA VAL A 117 2.01 -7.91 5.11
C VAL A 117 1.35 -9.05 4.32
N VAL A 118 2.14 -9.94 3.72
CA VAL A 118 1.61 -11.14 3.02
C VAL A 118 0.82 -12.04 3.98
N TYR A 119 1.36 -12.30 5.17
CA TYR A 119 0.64 -13.08 6.18
C TYR A 119 -0.63 -12.39 6.66
N ASP A 120 -0.56 -11.10 6.96
CA ASP A 120 -1.70 -10.30 7.43
C ASP A 120 -2.82 -10.29 6.37
N GLN A 121 -2.46 -10.19 5.08
CA GLN A 121 -3.43 -10.26 3.99
C GLN A 121 -4.11 -11.62 3.91
N ARG A 122 -3.34 -12.71 4.01
CA ARG A 122 -3.88 -14.08 4.00
C ARG A 122 -4.78 -14.36 5.19
N ARG A 123 -4.43 -13.87 6.38
CA ARG A 123 -5.22 -14.04 7.61
C ARG A 123 -6.64 -13.50 7.49
N LYS A 124 -6.91 -12.56 6.57
CA LYS A 124 -8.27 -12.07 6.29
C LYS A 124 -9.20 -13.13 5.69
N HIS A 125 -8.64 -14.18 5.06
CA HIS A 125 -9.42 -15.28 4.49
C HIS A 125 -9.76 -16.37 5.50
N PHE A 126 -9.12 -16.38 6.67
CA PHE A 126 -9.33 -17.40 7.68
C PHE A 126 -10.22 -16.87 8.80
N PRO A 127 -11.09 -17.72 9.40
CA PRO A 127 -11.86 -17.31 10.56
C PRO A 127 -10.92 -16.91 11.70
N VAL A 128 -11.36 -15.93 12.50
CA VAL A 128 -10.66 -15.58 13.73
C VAL A 128 -10.74 -16.80 14.64
N LEU A 129 -9.57 -17.30 15.05
CA LEU A 129 -9.52 -18.39 16.02
C LEU A 129 -10.26 -17.95 17.28
N PRO A 130 -11.18 -18.76 17.81
CA PRO A 130 -11.81 -18.46 19.09
C PRO A 130 -10.71 -18.23 20.13
N SER A 131 -10.70 -17.07 20.77
CA SER A 131 -9.94 -16.91 22.01
C SER A 131 -10.57 -17.87 23.02
N LEU A 132 -9.86 -18.93 23.36
CA LEU A 132 -10.37 -20.10 24.07
C LEU A 132 -11.35 -19.74 25.21
N CYS A 133 -12.60 -20.21 25.11
CA CYS A 133 -13.53 -20.32 26.24
C CYS A 133 -13.07 -21.49 27.10
N PHE A 134 -12.50 -21.21 28.28
CA PHE A 134 -12.34 -22.21 29.32
C PHE A 134 -13.62 -22.24 30.15
N THR A 135 -14.50 -23.21 29.89
CA THR A 135 -15.54 -23.60 30.85
C THR A 135 -15.69 -25.11 30.83
N THR A 136 -15.92 -25.67 32.02
CA THR A 136 -16.27 -27.05 32.40
C THR A 136 -15.12 -28.08 32.48
N THR A 137 -14.45 -28.10 33.63
CA THR A 137 -14.23 -29.36 34.36
C THR A 137 -15.17 -29.35 35.56
N GLU A 138 -16.41 -29.80 35.35
CA GLU A 138 -17.25 -30.26 36.46
C GLU A 138 -16.80 -31.68 36.84
N ASP A 139 -16.68 -31.89 38.13
CA ASP A 139 -16.08 -33.03 38.80
C ASP A 139 -16.80 -34.35 38.53
N PHE A 140 -16.11 -35.33 37.94
CA PHE A 140 -16.49 -36.74 38.07
C PHE A 140 -15.97 -37.27 39.40
N LYS A 141 -16.84 -37.28 40.42
CA LYS A 141 -16.68 -38.09 41.65
C LYS A 141 -17.66 -39.26 41.58
N ILE A 142 -17.12 -40.49 41.60
CA ILE A 142 -17.81 -41.70 42.06
C ILE A 142 -17.27 -42.00 43.45
#